data_AF-A0A8T6LQK5-F1
#
_entry.id   AF-A0A8T6LQK5-F1
#
_cell.length_a   1.000
_cell.length_b   1.000
_cell.length_c   1.000
_cell.angle_alpha   90.00
_cell.angle_beta   90.00
_cell.angle_gamma   90.00
#
_symmetry.space_group_name_H-M   'P 1'
#
loop_
_entity.id
_entity.type
_entity.pdbx_description
1 polymer ?
#
loop_
_entity_poly.entity_id
_entity_poly.type
_entity_poly.pdbx_seq_one_letter_code
_entity_poly.pdbx_strand_id
1 'polypeptide(L)'
;MNEIQMERVSITGSMLYDLVACPHRLHMDKFADPSERDPVSPFVQLLWKKGVLWENEVMAGLDATFTDLSGYRGVEQERKTREAMRRGDALIYAGRIRSGDLLGIPDLLRREGAGYLAGDIKSGAGVEGSEDLAKPKKHYAVQLALYTDILERTGFSAERRGFIWDIHGNEVDYDFERPQTSRNSRTLWQEYETVLLDARAILCGRQETRGAYAAICKLCHWHSACVKQLKGADDLTLIPELGRTRRDVMMQSVPTVGALAKADPSEFHEGKKTIFRGIGPATLGKFSERARLLAAGPDARPYLKEPLELPSASVELFFDIEVDPMR
;
A
#
# COMPACT_ATOMS: atom_id res chain seq x y z
N MET A 1 -11.53 26.67 28.43
CA MET A 1 -10.84 27.33 27.30
C MET A 1 -10.83 26.34 26.15
N ASN A 2 -11.85 26.46 25.29
CA ASN A 2 -12.21 25.71 24.10
C ASN A 2 -11.55 24.33 23.86
N GLU A 3 -12.19 23.29 24.40
CA GLU A 3 -12.30 22.00 23.71
C GLU A 3 -13.06 22.24 22.40
N ILE A 4 -12.34 22.64 21.36
CA ILE A 4 -12.83 22.46 20.00
C ILE A 4 -12.99 20.94 19.86
N GLN A 5 -14.22 20.49 19.65
CA GLN A 5 -14.53 19.13 19.22
C GLN A 5 -13.67 18.81 17.99
N MET A 6 -12.49 18.22 18.21
CA MET A 6 -11.84 17.42 17.20
C MET A 6 -12.83 16.30 16.91
N GLU A 7 -13.52 16.38 15.78
CA GLU A 7 -14.14 15.23 15.17
C GLU A 7 -13.09 14.11 15.20
N ARG A 8 -13.29 13.11 16.07
CA ARG A 8 -12.36 12.00 16.21
C ARG A 8 -12.39 11.25 14.88
N VAL A 9 -11.40 11.51 14.04
CA VAL A 9 -11.19 10.79 12.79
C VAL A 9 -11.15 9.31 13.12
N SER A 10 -12.08 8.55 12.55
CA SER A 10 -12.07 7.10 12.71
C SER A 10 -11.01 6.52 11.79
N ILE A 11 -10.16 5.63 12.31
CA ILE A 11 -9.20 4.86 11.54
C ILE A 11 -9.97 3.74 10.84
N THR A 12 -9.91 3.72 9.52
CA THR A 12 -10.60 2.72 8.69
C THR A 12 -9.65 1.68 8.13
N GLY A 13 -10.20 0.54 7.72
CA GLY A 13 -9.45 -0.48 6.98
C GLY A 13 -8.78 0.08 5.70
N SER A 14 -9.47 0.96 4.97
CA SER A 14 -8.90 1.63 3.79
C SER A 14 -7.73 2.56 4.12
N MET A 15 -7.76 3.25 5.27
CA MET A 15 -6.64 4.07 5.71
C MET A 15 -5.40 3.22 6.00
N LEU A 16 -5.56 2.05 6.63
CA LEU A 16 -4.44 1.15 6.89
C LEU A 16 -3.92 0.49 5.60
N TYR A 17 -4.84 0.13 4.69
CA TYR A 17 -4.51 -0.35 3.35
C TYR A 17 -3.60 0.65 2.62
N ASP A 18 -4.02 1.92 2.55
CA ASP A 18 -3.27 2.99 1.89
C ASP A 18 -1.95 3.30 2.61
N LEU A 19 -1.93 3.23 3.95
CA LEU A 19 -0.73 3.45 4.75
C LEU A 19 0.36 2.42 4.43
N VAL A 20 -0.01 1.14 4.26
CA VAL A 20 0.94 0.08 3.85
C VAL A 20 1.54 0.37 2.48
N ALA A 21 0.75 0.92 1.54
CA ALA A 21 1.25 1.29 0.22
C ALA A 21 2.12 2.56 0.26
N CYS A 22 1.69 3.59 1.00
CA CYS A 22 2.40 4.85 1.14
C CYS A 22 2.02 5.58 2.44
N PRO A 23 2.92 5.66 3.43
CA PRO A 23 2.65 6.41 4.66
C PRO A 23 2.26 7.88 4.47
N HIS A 24 2.84 8.51 3.42
CA HIS A 24 2.56 9.90 3.11
C HIS A 24 1.15 10.11 2.54
N ARG A 25 0.54 9.08 1.96
CA ARG A 25 -0.85 9.14 1.46
C ARG A 25 -1.82 9.48 2.59
N LEU A 26 -1.68 8.82 3.74
CA LEU A 26 -2.52 9.05 4.91
C LEU A 26 -2.43 10.50 5.41
N HIS A 27 -1.21 11.05 5.45
CA HIS A 27 -0.98 12.45 5.81
C HIS A 27 -1.65 13.40 4.81
N MET A 28 -1.43 13.19 3.51
CA MET A 28 -2.00 14.02 2.45
C MET A 28 -3.54 14.00 2.50
N ASP A 29 -4.15 12.82 2.64
CA ASP A 29 -5.61 12.70 2.72
C ASP A 29 -6.21 13.47 3.89
N LYS A 30 -5.48 13.61 5.00
CA LYS A 30 -5.96 14.25 6.22
C LYS A 30 -5.66 15.75 6.30
N PHE A 31 -4.48 16.18 5.86
CA PHE A 31 -3.94 17.50 6.17
C PHE A 31 -3.69 18.38 4.94
N ALA A 32 -3.50 17.80 3.75
CA ALA A 32 -3.27 18.59 2.54
C ALA A 32 -4.57 19.21 2.02
N ASP A 33 -4.45 20.31 1.26
CA ASP A 33 -5.59 20.96 0.63
C ASP A 33 -6.22 20.03 -0.42
N PRO A 34 -7.50 19.62 -0.27
CA PRO A 34 -8.18 18.79 -1.25
C PRO A 34 -8.22 19.37 -2.67
N SER A 35 -8.04 20.69 -2.84
CA SER A 35 -7.98 21.34 -4.14
C SER A 35 -6.73 20.96 -4.96
N GLU A 36 -5.66 20.49 -4.31
CA GLU A 36 -4.45 20.03 -4.97
C GLU A 36 -4.55 18.58 -5.50
N ARG A 37 -5.70 17.92 -5.32
CA ARG A 37 -5.91 16.56 -5.82
C ARG A 37 -6.04 16.56 -7.33
N ASP A 38 -5.31 15.66 -7.97
CA ASP A 38 -5.52 15.32 -9.36
C ASP A 38 -6.93 14.74 -9.56
N PRO A 39 -7.56 14.98 -10.73
CA PRO A 39 -8.74 14.23 -11.12
C PRO A 39 -8.45 12.72 -11.07
N VAL A 40 -9.40 11.95 -10.57
CA VAL A 40 -9.26 10.48 -10.53
C VAL A 40 -9.09 9.96 -11.95
N SER A 41 -8.00 9.24 -12.20
CA SER A 41 -7.68 8.75 -13.54
C SER A 41 -8.77 7.79 -14.05
N PRO A 42 -9.06 7.77 -15.36
CA PRO A 42 -10.06 6.86 -15.93
C PRO A 42 -9.78 5.39 -15.63
N PHE A 43 -8.49 5.02 -15.53
CA PHE A 43 -8.08 3.67 -15.16
C PHE A 43 -8.46 3.31 -13.72
N VAL A 44 -8.27 4.21 -12.76
CA VAL A 44 -8.72 4.00 -11.37
C VAL A 44 -10.24 3.88 -11.29
N GLN A 45 -10.98 4.71 -12.03
CA GLN A 45 -12.44 4.60 -12.11
C GLN A 45 -12.88 3.25 -12.71
N LEU A 46 -12.17 2.75 -13.73
CA LEU A 46 -12.42 1.44 -14.31
C LEU A 46 -12.17 0.32 -13.29
N LEU A 47 -11.11 0.40 -12.50
CA LEU A 47 -10.83 -0.56 -11.43
C LEU A 47 -11.95 -0.59 -10.38
N TRP A 48 -12.46 0.57 -9.95
CA TRP A 48 -13.59 0.62 -9.02
C TRP A 48 -14.86 0.02 -9.61
N LYS A 49 -15.19 0.35 -10.87
CA LYS A 49 -16.34 -0.24 -11.56
C LYS A 49 -16.22 -1.76 -11.66
N LYS A 50 -15.03 -2.26 -12.01
CA LYS A 50 -14.75 -3.71 -12.07
C LYS A 50 -14.92 -4.36 -10.69
N GLY A 51 -14.44 -3.70 -9.62
CA GLY A 51 -14.61 -4.17 -8.25
C GLY A 51 -16.08 -4.33 -7.87
N VAL A 52 -16.89 -3.29 -8.08
CA VAL A 52 -18.34 -3.31 -7.78
C VAL A 52 -19.09 -4.36 -8.62
N LEU A 53 -18.75 -4.49 -9.91
CA LEU A 53 -19.36 -5.50 -10.77
C LEU A 53 -19.04 -6.91 -10.27
N TRP A 54 -17.76 -7.17 -9.93
CA TRP A 54 -17.33 -8.45 -9.39
C TRP A 54 -18.01 -8.79 -8.06
N GLU A 55 -18.08 -7.83 -7.15
CA GLU A 55 -18.77 -8.00 -5.85
C GLU A 55 -20.24 -8.37 -6.05
N ASN A 56 -20.95 -7.66 -6.94
CA ASN A 56 -22.33 -7.97 -7.26
C ASN A 56 -22.51 -9.34 -7.93
N GLU A 57 -21.62 -9.72 -8.84
CA GLU A 57 -21.63 -11.05 -9.49
C GLU A 57 -21.43 -12.17 -8.48
N VAL A 58 -20.46 -12.02 -7.56
CA VAL A 58 -20.20 -12.98 -6.48
C VAL A 58 -21.42 -13.13 -5.59
N MET A 59 -22.05 -12.03 -5.17
CA MET A 59 -23.23 -12.08 -4.31
C MET A 59 -24.47 -12.63 -5.03
N ALA A 60 -24.65 -12.33 -6.31
CA ALA A 60 -25.77 -12.84 -7.11
C ALA A 60 -25.64 -14.34 -7.42
N GLY A 61 -24.41 -14.87 -7.51
CA GLY A 61 -24.14 -16.29 -7.72
C GLY A 61 -24.15 -17.14 -6.45
N LEU A 62 -24.30 -16.52 -5.27
CA LEU A 62 -24.20 -17.23 -4.00
C LEU A 62 -25.48 -18.02 -3.69
N ASP A 63 -25.36 -19.36 -3.64
CA ASP A 63 -26.44 -20.26 -3.22
C ASP A 63 -26.51 -20.36 -1.68
N ALA A 64 -26.62 -19.21 -1.01
CA ALA A 64 -26.72 -19.12 0.44
C ALA A 64 -27.65 -17.98 0.85
N THR A 65 -28.37 -18.17 1.96
CA THR A 65 -29.14 -17.09 2.56
C THR A 65 -28.20 -16.13 3.28
N PHE A 66 -28.24 -14.85 2.91
CA PHE A 66 -27.48 -13.78 3.57
C PHE A 66 -28.37 -12.59 3.90
N THR A 67 -27.96 -11.83 4.91
CA THR A 67 -28.59 -10.55 5.27
C THR A 67 -27.91 -9.44 4.50
N ASP A 68 -28.60 -8.87 3.53
CA ASP A 68 -28.11 -7.76 2.72
C ASP A 68 -28.30 -6.41 3.45
N LEU A 69 -27.19 -5.75 3.76
CA LEU A 69 -27.19 -4.41 4.35
C LEU A 69 -26.70 -3.33 3.38
N SER A 70 -26.52 -3.64 2.10
CA SER A 70 -26.00 -2.73 1.07
C SER A 70 -26.89 -1.52 0.79
N GLY A 71 -28.15 -1.55 1.22
CA GLY A 71 -29.08 -0.42 1.19
C GLY A 71 -28.96 0.58 2.35
N TYR A 72 -28.22 0.25 3.42
CA TYR A 72 -28.09 1.10 4.61
C TYR A 72 -26.75 1.85 4.63
N ARG A 73 -26.69 3.01 5.31
CA ARG A 73 -25.47 3.81 5.44
C ARG A 73 -25.27 4.33 6.87
N GLY A 74 -24.03 4.67 7.20
CA GLY A 74 -23.68 5.37 8.44
C GLY A 74 -24.11 4.63 9.70
N VAL A 75 -24.68 5.37 10.66
CA VAL A 75 -25.12 4.83 11.97
C VAL A 75 -26.20 3.76 11.82
N GLU A 76 -27.08 3.89 10.83
CA GLU A 76 -28.13 2.91 10.61
C GLU A 76 -27.57 1.56 10.15
N GLN A 77 -26.58 1.58 9.25
CA GLN A 77 -25.87 0.37 8.84
C GLN A 77 -25.15 -0.26 10.04
N GLU A 78 -24.46 0.54 10.88
CA GLU A 78 -23.82 0.05 12.11
C GLU A 78 -24.82 -0.66 13.04
N ARG A 79 -26.00 -0.07 13.24
CA ARG A 79 -27.07 -0.65 14.06
C ARG A 79 -27.59 -1.96 13.46
N LYS A 80 -27.89 -1.98 12.16
CA LYS A 80 -28.41 -3.17 11.45
C LYS A 80 -27.39 -4.31 11.44
N THR A 81 -26.11 -4.03 11.24
CA THR A 81 -25.05 -5.03 11.33
C THR A 81 -25.00 -5.65 12.72
N ARG A 82 -25.08 -4.84 13.78
CA ARG A 82 -25.09 -5.35 15.16
C ARG A 82 -26.33 -6.20 15.47
N GLU A 83 -27.49 -5.82 14.95
CA GLU A 83 -28.72 -6.61 15.09
C GLU A 83 -28.62 -7.95 14.37
N ALA A 84 -28.08 -7.97 13.16
CA ALA A 84 -27.84 -9.20 12.41
C ALA A 84 -26.87 -10.14 13.12
N MET A 85 -25.76 -9.63 13.65
CA MET A 85 -24.81 -10.44 14.43
C MET A 85 -25.44 -10.99 15.72
N ARG A 86 -26.30 -10.22 16.40
CA ARG A 86 -27.00 -10.68 17.61
C ARG A 86 -28.08 -11.73 17.33
N ARG A 87 -28.78 -11.62 16.21
CA ARG A 87 -29.70 -12.66 15.75
C ARG A 87 -28.96 -13.93 15.36
N GLY A 88 -27.67 -13.80 15.02
CA GLY A 88 -26.84 -14.91 14.60
C GLY A 88 -27.02 -15.26 13.13
N ASP A 89 -27.31 -14.26 12.29
CA ASP A 89 -27.45 -14.42 10.85
C ASP A 89 -26.17 -15.06 10.28
N ALA A 90 -26.31 -16.10 9.44
CA ALA A 90 -25.18 -16.94 9.01
C ALA A 90 -24.15 -16.18 8.17
N LEU A 91 -24.61 -15.31 7.29
CA LEU A 91 -23.79 -14.43 6.47
C LEU A 91 -24.44 -13.05 6.40
N ILE A 92 -23.65 -12.01 6.60
CA ILE A 92 -24.09 -10.61 6.51
C ILE A 92 -23.23 -9.94 5.44
N TYR A 93 -23.90 -9.33 4.46
CA TYR A 93 -23.27 -8.61 3.35
C TYR A 93 -23.34 -7.10 3.58
N ALA A 94 -22.27 -6.39 3.21
CA ALA A 94 -22.08 -4.96 3.39
C ALA A 94 -22.19 -4.52 4.86
N GLY A 95 -21.35 -5.11 5.71
CA GLY A 95 -21.32 -4.83 7.14
C GLY A 95 -20.72 -3.47 7.48
N ARG A 96 -21.05 -2.95 8.65
CA ARG A 96 -20.36 -1.78 9.24
C ARG A 96 -20.22 -1.95 10.74
N ILE A 97 -18.99 -1.90 11.25
CA ILE A 97 -18.65 -2.21 12.64
C ILE A 97 -17.75 -1.12 13.22
N ARG A 98 -17.85 -0.85 14.52
CA ARG A 98 -17.07 0.22 15.18
C ARG A 98 -16.67 -0.18 16.59
N SER A 99 -15.46 0.21 16.99
CA SER A 99 -15.01 0.18 18.39
C SER A 99 -13.99 1.28 18.65
N GLY A 100 -14.30 2.20 19.57
CA GLY A 100 -13.42 3.34 19.87
C GLY A 100 -13.17 4.23 18.65
N ASP A 101 -11.90 4.41 18.30
CA ASP A 101 -11.44 5.15 17.11
C ASP A 101 -11.43 4.30 15.83
N LEU A 102 -11.78 3.01 15.89
CA LEU A 102 -11.75 2.10 14.74
C LEU A 102 -13.11 2.00 14.06
N LEU A 103 -13.10 2.01 12.72
CA LEU A 103 -14.28 1.83 11.89
C LEU A 103 -14.02 0.82 10.76
N GLY A 104 -14.77 -0.28 10.78
CA GLY A 104 -14.72 -1.33 9.76
C GLY A 104 -15.92 -1.27 8.83
N ILE A 105 -15.67 -1.56 7.55
CA ILE A 105 -16.70 -1.75 6.53
C ILE A 105 -16.34 -3.06 5.80
N PRO A 106 -16.48 -4.23 6.45
CA PRO A 106 -16.25 -5.51 5.81
C PRO A 106 -17.32 -5.76 4.75
N ASP A 107 -16.93 -6.32 3.60
CA ASP A 107 -17.92 -6.74 2.60
C ASP A 107 -18.75 -7.90 3.17
N LEU A 108 -18.14 -8.78 3.97
CA LEU A 108 -18.75 -9.97 4.53
C LEU A 108 -18.45 -10.13 6.02
N LEU A 109 -19.47 -10.54 6.78
CA LEU A 109 -19.31 -11.11 8.11
C LEU A 109 -19.96 -12.49 8.11
N ARG A 110 -19.14 -13.53 8.26
CA ARG A 110 -19.59 -14.93 8.28
C ARG A 110 -19.59 -15.46 9.71
N ARG A 111 -20.71 -16.02 10.15
CA ARG A 111 -20.82 -16.64 11.47
C ARG A 111 -20.02 -17.93 11.50
N GLU A 112 -19.18 -18.09 12.52
CA GLU A 112 -18.42 -19.32 12.79
C GLU A 112 -18.46 -19.60 14.28
N GLY A 113 -19.04 -20.74 14.67
CA GLY A 113 -19.33 -21.05 16.06
C GLY A 113 -20.18 -19.96 16.75
N ALA A 114 -19.63 -19.37 17.81
CA ALA A 114 -20.30 -18.33 18.60
C ALA A 114 -20.01 -16.90 18.13
N GLY A 115 -19.11 -16.72 17.15
CA GLY A 115 -18.66 -15.41 16.68
C GLY A 115 -18.74 -15.26 15.17
N TYR A 116 -18.01 -14.29 14.65
CA TYR A 116 -17.94 -13.91 13.24
C TYR A 116 -16.49 -13.79 12.78
N LEU A 117 -16.23 -14.20 11.55
CA LEU A 117 -15.05 -13.84 10.78
C LEU A 117 -15.39 -12.71 9.81
N ALA A 118 -14.47 -11.75 9.69
CA ALA A 118 -14.55 -10.71 8.68
C ALA A 118 -13.94 -11.18 7.36
N GLY A 119 -14.60 -10.86 6.26
CA GLY A 119 -14.08 -11.10 4.93
C GLY A 119 -14.39 -9.98 3.96
N ASP A 120 -13.59 -9.91 2.90
CA ASP A 120 -13.74 -8.95 1.80
C ASP A 120 -13.74 -9.68 0.45
N ILE A 121 -14.42 -9.10 -0.54
CA ILE A 121 -14.44 -9.58 -1.92
C ILE A 121 -13.43 -8.75 -2.71
N LYS A 122 -12.52 -9.40 -3.45
CA LYS A 122 -11.47 -8.72 -4.22
C LYS A 122 -11.50 -9.13 -5.68
N SER A 123 -11.48 -8.14 -6.58
CA SER A 123 -11.37 -8.33 -8.03
C SER A 123 -9.92 -8.61 -8.49
N GLY A 124 -9.09 -9.16 -7.62
CA GLY A 124 -7.72 -9.58 -7.89
C GLY A 124 -7.34 -10.73 -6.96
N ALA A 125 -6.21 -11.40 -7.22
CA ALA A 125 -5.78 -12.56 -6.44
C ALA A 125 -5.67 -12.25 -4.93
N GLY A 126 -6.08 -13.20 -4.10
CA GLY A 126 -6.04 -13.07 -2.64
C GLY A 126 -4.63 -13.18 -2.06
N VAL A 127 -3.64 -13.62 -2.84
CA VAL A 127 -2.23 -13.79 -2.46
C VAL A 127 -1.29 -13.11 -3.46
N GLU A 128 -0.03 -12.92 -3.07
CA GLU A 128 1.06 -12.50 -3.95
C GLU A 128 2.18 -13.54 -4.01
N GLY A 129 2.90 -13.59 -5.13
CA GLY A 129 3.94 -14.60 -5.40
C GLY A 129 3.52 -15.61 -6.47
N SER A 130 4.46 -16.45 -6.89
CA SER A 130 4.16 -17.66 -7.66
C SER A 130 3.43 -18.67 -6.78
N GLU A 131 2.79 -19.69 -7.36
CA GLU A 131 2.03 -20.71 -6.62
C GLU A 131 2.81 -21.30 -5.42
N ASP A 132 4.08 -21.67 -5.63
CA ASP A 132 4.94 -22.24 -4.58
C ASP A 132 5.38 -21.25 -3.48
N LEU A 133 5.19 -19.95 -3.72
CA LEU A 133 5.62 -18.86 -2.84
C LEU A 133 4.45 -17.93 -2.48
N ALA A 134 3.22 -18.41 -2.66
CA ALA A 134 2.00 -17.67 -2.39
C ALA A 134 1.96 -17.23 -0.92
N LYS A 135 1.85 -15.92 -0.71
CA LYS A 135 1.75 -15.32 0.61
C LYS A 135 0.60 -14.30 0.68
N PRO A 136 0.00 -14.12 1.87
CA PRO A 136 -1.00 -13.08 2.09
C PRO A 136 -0.48 -11.69 1.68
N LYS A 137 -1.33 -10.91 1.01
CA LYS A 137 -1.03 -9.52 0.69
C LYS A 137 -1.14 -8.67 1.95
N LYS A 138 -0.06 -7.97 2.30
CA LYS A 138 0.01 -7.18 3.53
C LYS A 138 -1.12 -6.15 3.69
N HIS A 139 -1.47 -5.46 2.60
CA HIS A 139 -2.53 -4.43 2.63
C HIS A 139 -3.92 -5.02 2.86
N TYR A 140 -4.21 -6.25 2.39
CA TYR A 140 -5.45 -6.96 2.74
C TYR A 140 -5.40 -7.43 4.20
N ALA A 141 -4.25 -7.94 4.65
CA ALA A 141 -4.08 -8.43 6.02
C ALA A 141 -4.38 -7.34 7.06
N VAL A 142 -3.82 -6.13 6.92
CA VAL A 142 -4.06 -5.05 7.90
C VAL A 142 -5.50 -4.53 7.87
N GLN A 143 -6.16 -4.60 6.71
CA GLN A 143 -7.56 -4.23 6.56
C GLN A 143 -8.47 -5.21 7.31
N LEU A 144 -8.30 -6.52 7.04
CA LEU A 144 -9.07 -7.57 7.71
C LEU A 144 -8.76 -7.63 9.22
N ALA A 145 -7.50 -7.47 9.61
CA ALA A 145 -7.11 -7.45 11.03
C ALA A 145 -7.77 -6.30 11.80
N LEU A 146 -7.98 -5.13 11.19
CA LEU A 146 -8.76 -4.04 11.80
C LEU A 146 -10.21 -4.47 12.05
N TYR A 147 -10.83 -5.18 11.11
CA TYR A 147 -12.20 -5.68 11.28
C TYR A 147 -12.26 -6.71 12.40
N THR A 148 -11.32 -7.65 12.43
CA THR A 148 -11.19 -8.65 13.48
C THR A 148 -10.96 -8.02 14.85
N ASP A 149 -10.11 -6.98 14.97
CA ASP A 149 -9.91 -6.23 16.21
C ASP A 149 -11.21 -5.56 16.70
N ILE A 150 -12.00 -4.98 15.79
CA ILE A 150 -13.32 -4.44 16.15
C ILE A 150 -14.26 -5.55 16.64
N LEU A 151 -14.29 -6.70 15.96
CA LEU A 151 -15.09 -7.85 16.38
C LEU A 151 -14.63 -8.37 17.75
N GLU A 152 -13.33 -8.46 18.03
CA GLU A 152 -12.79 -8.89 19.32
C GLU A 152 -13.21 -7.94 20.44
N ARG A 153 -13.00 -6.63 20.25
CA ARG A 153 -13.36 -5.61 21.24
C ARG A 153 -14.86 -5.52 21.51
N THR A 154 -15.69 -5.97 20.57
CA THR A 154 -17.15 -5.96 20.70
C THR A 154 -17.73 -7.31 21.14
N GLY A 155 -16.87 -8.32 21.33
CA GLY A 155 -17.28 -9.67 21.76
C GLY A 155 -17.95 -10.51 20.67
N PHE A 156 -17.73 -10.17 19.39
CA PHE A 156 -18.29 -10.87 18.24
C PHE A 156 -17.26 -11.62 17.40
N SER A 157 -15.96 -11.56 17.73
CA SER A 157 -14.95 -12.32 16.98
C SER A 157 -15.09 -13.81 17.22
N ALA A 158 -15.01 -14.61 16.15
CA ALA A 158 -14.84 -16.05 16.29
C ALA A 158 -13.37 -16.37 16.63
N GLU A 159 -12.44 -15.86 15.83
CA GLU A 159 -11.00 -16.11 15.93
C GLU A 159 -10.19 -14.97 15.32
N ARG A 160 -8.87 -14.96 15.53
CA ARG A 160 -7.91 -14.06 14.85
C ARG A 160 -7.62 -14.50 13.43
N ARG A 161 -8.68 -14.64 12.65
CA ARG A 161 -8.64 -14.94 11.22
C ARG A 161 -9.55 -14.00 10.45
N GLY A 162 -9.29 -13.90 9.16
CA GLY A 162 -10.19 -13.31 8.17
C GLY A 162 -10.07 -14.06 6.85
N PHE A 163 -10.88 -13.70 5.87
CA PHE A 163 -10.85 -14.36 4.57
C PHE A 163 -11.03 -13.37 3.41
N ILE A 164 -10.53 -13.74 2.23
CA ILE A 164 -10.77 -13.02 0.98
C ILE A 164 -11.45 -13.97 0.01
N TRP A 165 -12.53 -13.52 -0.63
CA TRP A 165 -13.02 -14.13 -1.86
C TRP A 165 -12.37 -13.42 -3.04
N ASP A 166 -11.47 -14.13 -3.74
CA ASP A 166 -10.67 -13.53 -4.81
C ASP A 166 -11.35 -13.59 -6.18
N ILE A 167 -10.67 -13.07 -7.21
CA ILE A 167 -11.17 -13.04 -8.60
C ILE A 167 -11.41 -14.43 -9.21
N HIS A 168 -10.87 -15.49 -8.62
CA HIS A 168 -11.07 -16.85 -9.08
C HIS A 168 -12.24 -17.55 -8.37
N GLY A 169 -12.92 -16.85 -7.46
CA GLY A 169 -13.95 -17.44 -6.59
C GLY A 169 -13.36 -18.31 -5.48
N ASN A 170 -12.04 -18.26 -5.27
CA ASN A 170 -11.38 -19.00 -4.20
C ASN A 170 -11.48 -18.22 -2.89
N GLU A 171 -11.68 -18.94 -1.80
CA GLU A 171 -11.50 -18.42 -0.47
C GLU A 171 -10.03 -18.52 -0.06
N VAL A 172 -9.45 -17.39 0.34
CA VAL A 172 -8.09 -17.30 0.85
C VAL A 172 -8.14 -16.92 2.33
N ASP A 173 -7.73 -17.84 3.18
CA ASP A 173 -7.62 -17.61 4.62
C ASP A 173 -6.44 -16.69 4.98
N TYR A 174 -6.70 -15.77 5.89
CA TYR A 174 -5.72 -14.89 6.51
C TYR A 174 -5.65 -15.22 8.00
N ASP A 175 -4.68 -16.05 8.37
CA ASP A 175 -4.35 -16.34 9.77
C ASP A 175 -3.45 -15.25 10.34
N PHE A 176 -3.95 -14.50 11.33
CA PHE A 176 -3.22 -13.36 11.89
C PHE A 176 -2.18 -13.73 12.93
N GLU A 177 -2.23 -14.93 13.49
CA GLU A 177 -1.31 -15.38 14.55
C GLU A 177 -0.20 -16.28 14.02
N ARG A 178 -0.35 -16.81 12.80
CA ARG A 178 0.70 -17.59 12.15
C ARG A 178 1.96 -16.77 11.87
N PRO A 179 3.16 -17.29 12.22
CA PRO A 179 4.42 -16.72 11.76
C PRO A 179 4.50 -16.65 10.23
N GLN A 180 4.94 -15.50 9.70
CA GLN A 180 4.97 -15.30 8.25
C GLN A 180 5.93 -16.26 7.52
N THR A 181 7.07 -16.60 8.11
CA THR A 181 7.99 -17.63 7.58
C THR A 181 8.76 -18.31 8.70
N SER A 182 9.45 -19.42 8.42
CA SER A 182 10.34 -20.06 9.39
C SER A 182 11.49 -19.17 9.88
N ARG A 183 11.85 -18.12 9.12
CA ARG A 183 12.90 -17.14 9.47
C ARG A 183 12.35 -15.83 10.01
N ASN A 184 11.03 -15.61 9.93
CA ASN A 184 10.35 -14.40 10.36
C ASN A 184 9.17 -14.80 11.26
N SER A 185 9.39 -14.76 12.57
CA SER A 185 8.40 -15.08 13.58
C SER A 185 7.30 -14.01 13.73
N ARG A 186 7.44 -12.87 13.05
CA ARG A 186 6.44 -11.80 13.09
C ARG A 186 5.16 -12.26 12.44
N THR A 187 4.03 -12.01 13.11
CA THR A 187 2.70 -12.38 12.65
C THR A 187 2.05 -11.23 11.87
N LEU A 188 0.92 -11.49 11.20
CA LEU A 188 0.16 -10.40 10.55
C LEU A 188 -0.55 -9.52 11.58
N TRP A 189 -0.92 -10.07 12.75
CA TRP A 189 -1.46 -9.29 13.87
C TRP A 189 -0.48 -8.24 14.37
N GLN A 190 0.79 -8.61 14.57
CA GLN A 190 1.84 -7.68 14.99
C GLN A 190 2.13 -6.62 13.91
N GLU A 191 1.99 -6.99 12.64
CA GLU A 191 2.06 -6.02 11.54
C GLU A 191 0.91 -5.01 11.62
N TYR A 192 -0.32 -5.48 11.80
CA TYR A 192 -1.49 -4.63 12.02
C TYR A 192 -1.30 -3.68 13.21
N GLU A 193 -0.83 -4.17 14.35
CA GLU A 193 -0.59 -3.35 15.55
C GLU A 193 0.42 -2.22 15.26
N THR A 194 1.50 -2.53 14.51
CA THR A 194 2.49 -1.53 14.10
C THR A 194 1.87 -0.49 13.17
N VAL A 195 1.16 -0.93 12.13
CA VAL A 195 0.51 -0.07 11.14
C VAL A 195 -0.56 0.81 11.80
N LEU A 196 -1.29 0.29 12.80
CA LEU A 196 -2.26 1.05 13.57
C LEU A 196 -1.60 2.11 14.46
N LEU A 197 -0.47 1.79 15.10
CA LEU A 197 0.31 2.76 15.88
C LEU A 197 0.84 3.89 14.99
N ASP A 198 1.37 3.56 13.82
CA ASP A 198 1.84 4.54 12.83
C ASP A 198 0.67 5.43 12.35
N ALA A 199 -0.48 4.83 12.04
CA ALA A 199 -1.68 5.59 11.64
C ALA A 199 -2.07 6.60 12.72
N ARG A 200 -2.12 6.19 13.98
CA ARG A 200 -2.42 7.08 15.11
C ARG A 200 -1.37 8.17 15.24
N ALA A 201 -0.08 7.85 15.16
CA ALA A 201 1.02 8.81 15.28
C ALA A 201 0.95 9.89 14.18
N ILE A 202 0.67 9.49 12.94
CA ILE A 202 0.52 10.41 11.80
C ILE A 202 -0.73 11.30 11.99
N LEU A 203 -1.88 10.71 12.32
CA LEU A 203 -3.15 11.45 12.47
C LEU A 203 -3.15 12.42 13.65
N CYS A 204 -2.33 12.19 14.68
CA CYS A 204 -2.16 13.13 15.79
C CYS A 204 -0.93 14.05 15.66
N GLY A 205 -0.24 14.03 14.50
CA GLY A 205 0.91 14.91 14.23
C GLY A 205 2.18 14.58 15.01
N ARG A 206 2.27 13.40 15.63
CA ARG A 206 3.48 12.93 16.35
C ARG A 206 4.53 12.31 15.44
N GLN A 207 4.15 11.97 14.21
CA GLN A 207 5.05 11.40 13.22
C GLN A 207 4.92 12.18 11.92
N GLU A 208 6.04 12.75 11.47
CA GLU A 208 6.14 13.34 10.14
C GLU A 208 6.19 12.23 9.08
N THR A 209 5.65 12.54 7.90
CA THR A 209 5.74 11.64 6.75
C THR A 209 6.44 12.34 5.62
N ARG A 210 7.20 11.58 4.83
CA ARG A 210 7.89 12.08 3.65
C ARG A 210 7.45 11.30 2.43
N GLY A 211 7.16 12.02 1.34
CA GLY A 211 6.97 11.42 0.03
C GLY A 211 8.17 10.59 -0.40
N ALA A 212 7.91 9.62 -1.27
CA ALA A 212 8.91 8.82 -1.96
C ALA A 212 8.30 8.42 -3.30
N TYR A 213 8.93 8.83 -4.40
CA TYR A 213 8.42 8.51 -5.73
C TYR A 213 8.52 7.01 -5.98
N ALA A 214 7.44 6.41 -6.47
CA ALA A 214 7.29 4.99 -6.72
C ALA A 214 6.24 4.73 -7.81
N ALA A 215 6.24 3.54 -8.39
CA ALA A 215 5.29 3.17 -9.46
C ALA A 215 3.81 3.38 -9.05
N ILE A 216 3.47 3.06 -7.80
CA ILE A 216 2.10 3.22 -7.27
C ILE A 216 1.62 4.68 -7.27
N CYS A 217 2.54 5.66 -7.29
CA CYS A 217 2.19 7.07 -7.30
C CYS A 217 1.36 7.44 -8.54
N LYS A 218 1.53 6.77 -9.68
CA LYS A 218 0.79 7.06 -10.94
C LYS A 218 -0.72 6.83 -10.81
N LEU A 219 -1.16 6.08 -9.80
CA LEU A 219 -2.58 5.80 -9.50
C LEU A 219 -3.13 6.64 -8.34
N CYS A 220 -2.28 7.45 -7.69
CA CYS A 220 -2.64 8.24 -6.53
C CYS A 220 -3.15 9.62 -6.95
N HIS A 221 -4.29 10.07 -6.40
CA HIS A 221 -4.81 11.42 -6.66
C HIS A 221 -3.94 12.56 -6.09
N TRP A 222 -2.87 12.25 -5.35
CA TRP A 222 -1.89 13.24 -4.88
C TRP A 222 -0.60 13.22 -5.71
N HIS A 223 -0.60 12.57 -6.87
CA HIS A 223 0.58 12.37 -7.68
C HIS A 223 1.28 13.69 -8.01
N SER A 224 0.58 14.64 -8.62
CA SER A 224 1.17 15.91 -9.06
C SER A 224 1.68 16.74 -7.88
N ALA A 225 0.90 16.84 -6.80
CA ALA A 225 1.29 17.55 -5.58
C ALA A 225 2.56 16.94 -4.96
N CYS A 226 2.58 15.61 -4.74
CA CYS A 226 3.74 14.91 -4.19
C CYS A 226 4.96 15.04 -5.09
N VAL A 227 4.82 14.83 -6.40
CA VAL A 227 5.95 14.89 -7.35
C VAL A 227 6.51 16.31 -7.44
N LYS A 228 5.66 17.33 -7.40
CA LYS A 228 6.10 18.73 -7.33
C LYS A 228 6.96 18.98 -6.09
N GLN A 229 6.52 18.51 -4.92
CA GLN A 229 7.28 18.63 -3.67
C GLN A 229 8.62 17.87 -3.75
N LEU A 230 8.62 16.64 -4.27
CA LEU A 230 9.83 15.82 -4.41
C LEU A 230 10.85 16.45 -5.37
N LYS A 231 10.40 17.00 -6.50
CA LYS A 231 11.24 17.75 -7.44
C LYS A 231 11.81 19.02 -6.80
N GLY A 232 10.98 19.78 -6.09
CA GLY A 232 11.44 20.96 -5.36
C GLY A 232 12.45 20.65 -4.27
N ALA A 233 12.34 19.49 -3.62
CA ALA A 233 13.27 19.01 -2.62
C ALA A 233 14.50 18.29 -3.19
N ASP A 234 14.61 18.16 -4.52
CA ASP A 234 15.67 17.42 -5.20
C ASP A 234 15.84 15.99 -4.63
N ASP A 235 14.71 15.33 -4.32
CA ASP A 235 14.69 14.10 -3.52
C ASP A 235 15.30 12.90 -4.26
N LEU A 236 16.11 12.10 -3.56
CA LEU A 236 16.80 10.94 -4.15
C LEU A 236 15.86 9.90 -4.77
N THR A 237 14.59 9.82 -4.35
CA THR A 237 13.63 8.86 -4.94
C THR A 237 13.25 9.18 -6.38
N LEU A 238 13.61 10.37 -6.88
CA LEU A 238 13.55 10.71 -8.31
C LEU A 238 14.55 9.87 -9.14
N ILE A 239 15.59 9.32 -8.53
CA ILE A 239 16.53 8.41 -9.18
C ILE A 239 15.85 7.05 -9.39
N PRO A 240 15.75 6.57 -10.65
CA PRO A 240 15.14 5.27 -10.92
C PRO A 240 15.76 4.13 -10.11
N GLU A 241 14.91 3.23 -9.62
CA GLU A 241 15.22 2.11 -8.72
C GLU A 241 15.76 2.48 -7.33
N LEU A 242 15.98 3.76 -6.97
CA LEU A 242 16.52 4.08 -5.64
C LEU A 242 15.47 3.81 -4.57
N GLY A 243 14.28 4.40 -4.69
CA GLY A 243 13.13 4.15 -3.82
C GLY A 243 13.33 4.57 -2.35
N ARG A 244 12.25 4.48 -1.57
CA ARG A 244 12.21 4.99 -0.18
C ARG A 244 13.31 4.42 0.71
N THR A 245 13.43 3.10 0.77
CA THR A 245 14.35 2.41 1.71
C THR A 245 15.80 2.83 1.50
N ARG A 246 16.24 3.01 0.25
CA ARG A 246 17.62 3.45 -0.03
C ARG A 246 17.79 4.95 0.20
N ARG A 247 16.77 5.77 -0.10
CA ARG A 247 16.77 7.20 0.21
C ARG A 247 16.93 7.44 1.71
N ASP A 248 16.16 6.74 2.53
CA ASP A 248 16.18 6.93 3.99
C ASP A 248 17.55 6.58 4.60
N VAL A 249 18.27 5.60 4.03
CA VAL A 249 19.65 5.24 4.45
C VAL A 249 20.67 6.28 3.97
N MET A 250 20.51 6.82 2.76
CA MET A 250 21.49 7.73 2.16
C MET A 250 21.35 9.18 2.61
N MET A 251 20.13 9.62 2.93
CA MET A 251 19.82 11.05 3.05
C MET A 251 20.55 11.80 4.18
N GLN A 252 21.11 11.09 5.16
CA GLN A 252 21.94 11.71 6.21
C GLN A 252 23.32 12.12 5.71
N SER A 253 23.89 11.39 4.74
CA SER A 253 25.21 11.68 4.17
C SER A 253 25.10 12.41 2.82
N VAL A 254 24.11 12.04 2.00
CA VAL A 254 23.88 12.62 0.67
C VAL A 254 22.39 12.90 0.53
N PRO A 255 21.92 14.14 0.79
CA PRO A 255 20.49 14.41 0.96
C PRO A 255 19.70 14.54 -0.35
N THR A 256 20.36 14.83 -1.47
CA THR A 256 19.68 15.18 -2.74
C THR A 256 20.32 14.56 -3.98
N VAL A 257 19.59 14.56 -5.10
CA VAL A 257 20.10 14.08 -6.41
C VAL A 257 21.32 14.89 -6.83
N GLY A 258 21.27 16.21 -6.74
CA GLY A 258 22.38 17.10 -7.06
C GLY A 258 23.61 16.87 -6.17
N ALA A 259 23.42 16.55 -4.89
CA ALA A 259 24.53 16.18 -4.01
C ALA A 259 25.18 14.85 -4.44
N LEU A 260 24.38 13.84 -4.79
CA LEU A 260 24.88 12.55 -5.25
C LEU A 260 25.57 12.63 -6.62
N ALA A 261 25.11 13.53 -7.49
CA ALA A 261 25.71 13.76 -8.80
C ALA A 261 27.14 14.32 -8.70
N LYS A 262 27.40 15.16 -7.68
CA LYS A 262 28.69 15.83 -7.45
C LYS A 262 29.66 14.99 -6.63
N ALA A 263 29.15 14.10 -5.77
CA ALA A 263 29.98 13.27 -4.93
C ALA A 263 30.76 12.21 -5.74
N ASP A 264 31.96 11.87 -5.28
CA ASP A 264 32.64 10.67 -5.74
C ASP A 264 32.10 9.47 -4.95
N PRO A 265 31.49 8.46 -5.60
CA PRO A 265 31.02 7.24 -4.93
C PRO A 265 32.08 6.54 -4.07
N SER A 266 33.37 6.68 -4.44
CA SER A 266 34.48 6.06 -3.74
C SER A 266 34.67 6.57 -2.31
N GLU A 267 34.25 7.81 -2.02
CA GLU A 267 34.29 8.43 -0.69
C GLU A 267 33.39 7.70 0.33
N PHE A 268 32.40 6.97 -0.16
CA PHE A 268 31.47 6.21 0.68
C PHE A 268 31.86 4.74 0.84
N HIS A 269 33.01 4.32 0.32
CA HIS A 269 33.47 2.93 0.40
C HIS A 269 34.11 2.62 1.76
N GLU A 270 33.79 1.44 2.28
CA GLU A 270 34.42 0.85 3.46
C GLU A 270 34.86 -0.58 3.10
N GLY A 271 36.09 -0.70 2.60
CA GLY A 271 36.60 -1.95 2.02
C GLY A 271 35.79 -2.41 0.81
N LYS A 272 35.11 -3.56 0.93
CA LYS A 272 34.24 -4.13 -0.13
C LYS A 272 32.78 -3.68 -0.05
N LYS A 273 32.43 -2.83 0.93
CA LYS A 273 31.07 -2.35 1.19
C LYS A 273 31.01 -0.83 1.03
N THR A 274 29.82 -0.26 1.19
CA THR A 274 29.65 1.17 1.39
C THR A 274 29.19 1.43 2.82
N ILE A 275 29.28 2.68 3.27
CA ILE A 275 28.70 3.12 4.55
C ILE A 275 27.17 2.98 4.59
N PHE A 276 26.52 2.81 3.43
CA PHE A 276 25.07 2.67 3.32
C PHE A 276 24.64 1.21 3.41
N ARG A 277 24.01 0.85 4.54
CA ARG A 277 23.49 -0.51 4.76
C ARG A 277 22.55 -0.94 3.62
N GLY A 278 22.87 -2.07 2.98
CA GLY A 278 22.06 -2.64 1.91
C GLY A 278 22.32 -2.04 0.51
N ILE A 279 23.32 -1.15 0.38
CA ILE A 279 23.73 -0.57 -0.90
C ILE A 279 25.20 -0.92 -1.13
N GLY A 280 25.47 -1.79 -2.11
CA GLY A 280 26.84 -2.14 -2.50
C GLY A 280 27.48 -1.09 -3.41
N PRO A 281 28.82 -1.11 -3.58
CA PRO A 281 29.55 -0.17 -4.43
C PRO A 281 28.99 -0.05 -5.86
N ALA A 282 28.68 -1.18 -6.51
CA ALA A 282 28.11 -1.18 -7.86
C ALA A 282 26.74 -0.49 -7.94
N THR A 283 25.88 -0.72 -6.94
CA THR A 283 24.57 -0.07 -6.86
C THR A 283 24.70 1.42 -6.60
N LEU A 284 25.63 1.83 -5.73
CA LEU A 284 25.90 3.23 -5.45
C LEU A 284 26.44 3.95 -6.70
N GLY A 285 27.40 3.33 -7.41
CA GLY A 285 27.92 3.84 -8.69
C GLY A 285 26.80 4.03 -9.71
N LYS A 286 25.91 3.04 -9.86
CA LYS A 286 24.72 3.15 -10.74
C LYS A 286 23.84 4.35 -10.36
N PHE A 287 23.59 4.58 -9.07
CA PHE A 287 22.79 5.74 -8.64
C PHE A 287 23.50 7.07 -8.88
N SER A 288 24.82 7.13 -8.68
CA SER A 288 25.61 8.33 -8.97
C SER A 288 25.56 8.69 -10.45
N GLU A 289 25.73 7.72 -11.36
CA GLU A 289 25.59 8.00 -12.80
C GLU A 289 24.18 8.49 -13.16
N ARG A 290 23.14 7.86 -12.62
CA ARG A 290 21.75 8.31 -12.83
C ARG A 290 21.51 9.70 -12.26
N ALA A 291 22.10 10.01 -11.11
CA ALA A 291 22.01 11.33 -10.51
C ALA A 291 22.68 12.38 -11.40
N ARG A 292 23.84 12.08 -12.00
CA ARG A 292 24.51 12.96 -12.97
C ARG A 292 23.66 13.20 -14.21
N LEU A 293 23.04 12.14 -14.76
CA LEU A 293 22.12 12.29 -15.89
C LEU A 293 20.91 13.18 -15.54
N LEU A 294 20.31 12.99 -14.36
CA LEU A 294 19.20 13.83 -13.91
C LEU A 294 19.63 15.28 -13.69
N ALA A 295 20.80 15.50 -13.08
CA ALA A 295 21.34 16.83 -12.81
C ALA A 295 21.75 17.57 -14.10
N ALA A 296 22.19 16.85 -15.14
CA ALA A 296 22.49 17.41 -16.45
C ALA A 296 21.23 17.85 -17.21
N GLY A 297 20.05 17.31 -16.89
CA GLY A 297 18.78 17.71 -17.47
C GLY A 297 18.80 17.63 -19.02
N PRO A 298 18.51 18.73 -19.75
CA PRO A 298 18.58 18.75 -21.22
C PRO A 298 19.96 18.43 -21.80
N ASP A 299 21.02 18.66 -21.03
CA ASP A 299 22.40 18.38 -21.45
C ASP A 299 22.83 16.93 -21.18
N ALA A 300 21.95 16.12 -20.61
CA ALA A 300 22.20 14.69 -20.45
C ALA A 300 22.51 14.05 -21.80
N ARG A 301 23.51 13.15 -21.83
CA ARG A 301 23.90 12.38 -23.01
C ARG A 301 23.91 10.90 -22.65
N PRO A 302 23.46 10.01 -23.55
CA PRO A 302 23.64 8.59 -23.35
C PRO A 302 25.15 8.27 -23.28
N TYR A 303 25.49 7.26 -22.49
CA TYR A 303 26.87 6.79 -22.37
C TYR A 303 26.88 5.26 -22.46
N LEU A 304 27.97 4.73 -23.00
CA LEU A 304 28.22 3.31 -23.06
C LEU A 304 28.76 2.83 -21.71
N LYS A 305 28.19 1.75 -21.18
CA LYS A 305 28.67 1.09 -19.96
C LYS A 305 29.82 0.12 -20.24
N GLU A 306 29.90 -0.34 -21.48
CA GLU A 306 30.90 -1.26 -21.99
C GLU A 306 31.16 -0.95 -23.47
N PRO A 307 32.32 -1.32 -24.02
CA PRO A 307 32.58 -1.21 -25.44
C PRO A 307 31.50 -1.93 -26.25
N LEU A 308 30.96 -1.27 -27.27
CA LEU A 308 29.95 -1.82 -28.16
C LEU A 308 30.58 -2.15 -29.52
N GLU A 309 30.62 -3.43 -29.87
CA GLU A 309 30.99 -3.89 -31.21
C GLU A 309 29.73 -4.41 -31.92
N LEU A 310 29.22 -3.63 -32.87
CA LEU A 310 28.08 -4.06 -33.70
C LEU A 310 28.60 -4.83 -34.92
N PRO A 311 28.02 -6.01 -35.24
CA PRO A 311 28.39 -6.75 -36.44
C PRO A 311 27.98 -5.96 -37.69
N SER A 312 28.85 -5.91 -38.70
CA SER A 312 28.51 -5.35 -40.01
C SER A 312 27.86 -6.43 -40.88
N ALA A 313 26.71 -6.12 -41.47
CA ALA A 313 25.99 -6.99 -42.38
C ALA A 313 25.48 -6.19 -43.60
N SER A 314 25.21 -6.88 -44.71
CA SER A 314 24.62 -6.25 -45.90
C SER A 314 23.17 -5.78 -45.69
N VAL A 315 22.51 -6.27 -44.64
CA VAL A 315 21.17 -5.88 -44.22
C VAL A 315 21.19 -5.71 -42.71
N GLU A 316 20.78 -4.54 -42.23
CA GLU A 316 20.71 -4.19 -40.81
C GLU A 316 19.25 -3.99 -40.40
N LEU A 317 18.86 -4.59 -39.27
CA LEU A 317 17.54 -4.40 -38.66
C LEU A 317 17.70 -3.60 -37.38
N PHE A 318 17.17 -2.38 -37.39
CA PHE A 318 17.14 -1.53 -36.20
C PHE A 318 15.85 -1.83 -35.43
N PHE A 319 16.00 -2.32 -34.20
CA PHE A 319 14.89 -2.56 -33.29
C PHE A 319 15.08 -1.69 -32.06
N ASP A 320 14.24 -0.67 -31.93
CA ASP A 320 14.25 0.25 -30.80
C ASP A 320 13.30 -0.28 -29.71
N ILE A 321 13.85 -0.47 -28.51
CA ILE A 321 13.08 -0.90 -27.33
C ILE A 321 13.24 0.17 -26.27
N GLU A 322 12.16 0.90 -26.02
CA GLU A 322 12.07 1.80 -24.88
C GLU A 322 11.58 1.03 -23.65
N VAL A 323 12.36 1.07 -22.56
CA VAL A 323 11.95 0.57 -21.25
C VAL A 323 11.86 1.75 -20.30
N ASP A 324 10.65 2.03 -19.78
CA ASP A 324 10.46 2.96 -18.65
C ASP A 324 10.94 2.25 -17.37
N PRO A 325 12.08 2.64 -16.76
CA PRO A 325 12.58 2.01 -15.53
C PRO A 325 11.72 2.35 -14.30
N MET A 326 10.68 3.18 -14.47
CA MET A 326 9.68 3.55 -13.46
C MET A 326 8.30 2.90 -13.74
N ARG A 327 8.22 1.90 -14.63
CA ARG A 327 7.06 1.01 -14.75
C ARG A 327 7.19 -0.20 -13.82
#